data_AF-A0A382MVZ4-F1
#
_entry.id   AF-A0A382MVZ4-F1
#
_cell.length_a   1.000
_cell.length_b   1.000
_cell.length_c   1.000
_cell.angle_alpha   90.00
_cell.angle_beta   90.00
_cell.angle_gamma   90.00
#
_symmetry.space_group_name_H-M   'P 1'
#
loop_
_entity.id
_entity.type
_entity.pdbx_description
1 polymer ?
#
loop_
_entity_poly.entity_id
_entity_poly.type
_entity_poly.pdbx_seq_one_letter_code
_entity_poly.pdbx_strand_id
1 'polypeptide(L)'
;MIKAQLPRASTLRALDLDTGGVSLSRVGLHEDVIRLQSYEQLAQNPQAEVKDLLAFCNLPWEAQCLQIENNTLPVSTASKVQVKEPINTHSIGRWKRYELQTEALQKSLGII
;
A
#
# COMPACT_ATOMS: atom_id res chain seq x y z
N MET A 1 5.83 -34.01 12.27
CA MET A 1 7.16 -33.52 12.71
C MET A 1 8.02 -33.26 11.48
N ILE A 2 8.02 -32.03 10.96
CA ILE A 2 9.05 -31.56 9.99
C ILE A 2 9.37 -30.11 10.38
N LYS A 3 10.58 -29.91 10.91
CA LYS A 3 11.17 -28.59 11.15
C LYS A 3 11.81 -28.14 9.84
N ALA A 4 11.36 -27.03 9.26
CA ALA A 4 12.09 -26.37 8.18
C ALA A 4 12.94 -25.24 8.79
N GLN A 5 14.25 -25.44 8.72
CA GLN A 5 15.32 -24.55 9.17
C GLN A 5 15.54 -23.46 8.10
N LEU A 6 15.46 -22.18 8.47
CA LEU A 6 15.84 -21.05 7.61
C LEU A 6 17.35 -20.75 7.75
N PRO A 7 18.09 -20.45 6.67
CA PRO A 7 19.51 -20.11 6.75
C PRO A 7 19.73 -18.64 7.16
N ARG A 8 20.84 -18.40 7.88
CA ARG A 8 21.29 -17.08 8.37
C ARG A 8 22.34 -16.45 7.44
N ALA A 9 22.25 -15.12 7.36
CA ALA A 9 23.32 -14.10 7.28
C ALA A 9 23.80 -13.63 5.89
N SER A 10 23.74 -12.30 5.66
CA SER A 10 24.90 -11.36 5.52
C SER A 10 24.38 -10.00 5.00
N THR A 11 24.21 -8.98 5.84
CA THR A 11 25.20 -7.95 6.24
C THR A 11 25.58 -6.95 5.13
N LEU A 12 24.96 -5.76 5.23
CA LEU A 12 25.47 -4.40 4.96
C LEU A 12 25.87 -4.00 3.52
N ARG A 13 25.08 -3.06 2.96
CA ARG A 13 25.60 -1.76 2.50
C ARG A 13 24.56 -0.65 2.65
N ALA A 14 24.90 0.29 3.53
CA ALA A 14 24.40 1.66 3.64
C ALA A 14 24.76 2.44 2.34
N LEU A 15 24.17 3.53 1.88
CA LEU A 15 23.20 4.54 2.32
C LEU A 15 22.80 5.28 1.02
N ASP A 16 21.57 5.76 0.89
CA ASP A 16 21.32 7.12 0.38
C ASP A 16 19.93 7.56 0.83
N LEU A 17 19.92 8.63 1.62
CA LEU A 17 18.81 9.17 2.39
C LEU A 17 18.16 10.30 1.57
N ASP A 18 16.92 10.11 1.12
CA ASP A 18 16.00 11.24 0.91
C ASP A 18 14.54 10.78 0.89
N THR A 19 13.96 10.62 2.08
CA THR A 19 12.53 10.83 2.35
C THR A 19 12.39 10.92 3.86
N GLY A 20 11.72 11.96 4.35
CA GLY A 20 11.54 12.26 5.76
C GLY A 20 11.13 11.04 6.60
N GLY A 21 11.90 10.78 7.65
CA GLY A 21 11.34 10.55 8.98
C GLY A 21 10.83 9.15 9.34
N VAL A 22 10.78 8.16 8.46
CA VAL A 22 10.57 6.75 8.87
C VAL A 22 11.58 5.86 8.18
N SER A 23 12.59 5.43 8.93
CA SER A 23 13.55 4.45 8.47
C SER A 23 12.83 3.11 8.22
N LEU A 24 12.41 2.86 6.98
CA LEU A 24 11.88 1.57 6.51
C LEU A 24 12.94 0.44 6.53
N SER A 25 14.19 0.75 6.92
CA SER A 25 15.29 -0.22 7.06
C SER A 25 14.98 -1.36 8.04
N ARG A 26 13.94 -1.25 8.86
CA ARG A 26 13.47 -2.29 9.78
C ARG A 26 12.24 -3.08 9.31
N VAL A 27 11.64 -2.71 8.18
CA VAL A 27 10.47 -3.39 7.59
C VAL A 27 10.88 -4.61 6.74
N GLY A 28 12.14 -4.69 6.32
CA GLY A 28 12.67 -5.75 5.44
C GLY A 28 12.89 -7.12 6.10
N LEU A 29 12.20 -7.47 7.19
CA LEU A 29 12.36 -8.80 7.80
C LEU A 29 11.67 -9.92 6.99
N HIS A 30 10.77 -9.56 6.08
CA HIS A 30 9.97 -10.51 5.30
C HIS A 30 9.60 -9.99 3.90
N GLU A 31 10.57 -9.53 3.09
CA GLU A 31 10.29 -9.02 1.74
C GLU A 31 9.59 -10.06 0.84
N ASP A 32 9.83 -11.35 1.07
CA ASP A 32 9.16 -12.45 0.36
C ASP A 32 7.71 -12.70 0.81
N VAL A 33 7.25 -12.06 1.91
CA VAL A 33 5.95 -12.35 2.53
C VAL A 33 5.08 -11.10 2.70
N ILE A 34 5.70 -9.91 2.79
CA ILE A 34 5.02 -8.63 2.96
C ILE A 34 5.42 -7.68 1.84
N ARG A 35 4.44 -7.28 1.01
CA ARG A 35 4.59 -6.24 -0.01
C ARG A 35 3.97 -4.94 0.49
N LEU A 36 4.73 -3.85 0.42
CA LEU A 36 4.21 -2.50 0.62
C LEU A 36 3.48 -2.03 -0.65
N GLN A 37 2.26 -1.50 -0.49
CA GLN A 37 1.46 -0.93 -1.58
C GLN A 37 1.18 0.54 -1.31
N SER A 38 1.63 1.42 -2.22
CA SER A 38 1.18 2.82 -2.22
C SER A 38 -0.27 2.90 -2.69
N TYR A 39 -1.10 3.61 -1.93
CA TYR A 39 -2.48 3.89 -2.29
C TYR A 39 -2.56 4.75 -3.56
N GLU A 40 -1.72 5.77 -3.65
CA GLU A 40 -1.68 6.72 -4.76
C GLU A 40 -1.31 6.02 -6.07
N GLN A 41 -0.27 5.17 -6.05
CA GLN A 41 0.13 4.41 -7.23
C GLN A 41 -0.97 3.43 -7.65
N LEU A 42 -1.59 2.72 -6.70
CA LEU A 42 -2.69 1.80 -7.00
C LEU A 42 -3.88 2.52 -7.63
N ALA A 43 -4.25 3.69 -7.12
CA ALA A 43 -5.37 4.46 -7.64
C ALA A 43 -5.07 5.11 -9.01
N GLN A 44 -3.82 5.48 -9.28
CA GLN A 44 -3.39 6.10 -10.54
C GLN A 44 -3.12 5.08 -11.65
N ASN A 45 -2.54 3.93 -11.30
CA ASN A 45 -2.05 2.91 -12.23
C ASN A 45 -2.61 1.51 -11.89
N PRO A 46 -3.93 1.34 -11.72
CA PRO A 46 -4.50 0.12 -11.13
C PRO A 46 -4.17 -1.15 -11.91
N GLN A 47 -4.11 -1.09 -13.24
CA GLN A 47 -3.77 -2.28 -14.04
C GLN A 47 -2.36 -2.81 -13.75
N ALA A 48 -1.37 -1.93 -13.64
CA ALA A 48 0.01 -2.34 -13.36
C ALA A 48 0.13 -2.84 -11.91
N GLU A 49 -0.34 -2.03 -10.97
CA GLU A 49 -0.22 -2.31 -9.53
C GLU A 49 -0.98 -3.57 -9.10
N VAL A 50 -2.18 -3.82 -9.65
CA VAL A 50 -2.94 -5.04 -9.34
C VAL A 50 -2.27 -6.28 -9.94
N LYS A 51 -1.66 -6.19 -11.13
CA LYS A 51 -0.90 -7.32 -11.70
C LYS A 51 0.28 -7.68 -10.81
N ASP A 52 1.04 -6.67 -10.37
CA ASP A 52 2.20 -6.89 -9.51
C ASP A 52 1.79 -7.42 -8.13
N LEU A 53 0.67 -6.92 -7.58
CA LEU A 53 0.09 -7.40 -6.33
C LEU A 53 -0.37 -8.86 -6.44
N LEU A 54 -1.04 -9.25 -7.53
CA LEU A 54 -1.48 -10.63 -7.73
C LEU A 54 -0.28 -11.57 -7.95
N ALA A 55 0.72 -11.13 -8.72
CA ALA A 55 1.96 -11.87 -8.92
C ALA A 55 2.69 -12.14 -7.61
N PHE A 56 2.80 -11.12 -6.74
CA PHE A 56 3.37 -11.28 -5.40
C PHE A 56 2.60 -12.32 -4.57
N CYS A 57 1.27 -12.34 -4.66
CA CYS A 57 0.42 -13.30 -3.96
C CYS A 57 0.36 -14.70 -4.64
N ASN A 58 1.06 -14.91 -5.76
CA ASN A 58 0.95 -16.11 -6.60
C ASN A 58 -0.49 -16.41 -7.06
N LEU A 59 -1.27 -15.36 -7.36
CA LEU A 59 -2.65 -15.46 -7.85
C LEU A 59 -2.71 -15.15 -9.36
N PRO A 60 -3.61 -15.80 -10.11
CA PRO A 60 -3.81 -15.50 -11.52
C PRO A 60 -4.43 -14.11 -11.72
N TRP A 61 -4.17 -13.52 -12.89
CA TRP A 61 -4.79 -12.26 -13.29
C TRP A 61 -6.26 -12.46 -13.72
N GLU A 62 -7.13 -11.57 -13.25
CA GLU A 62 -8.52 -11.46 -13.70
C GLU A 62 -8.87 -10.00 -14.02
N ALA A 63 -9.47 -9.74 -15.19
CA ALA A 63 -9.81 -8.38 -15.61
C ALA A 63 -10.84 -7.70 -14.69
N GLN A 64 -11.68 -8.52 -14.03
CA GLN A 64 -12.68 -8.11 -13.06
C GLN A 64 -12.08 -7.42 -11.85
N CYS A 65 -10.79 -7.62 -11.55
CA CYS A 65 -10.11 -6.90 -10.47
C CYS A 65 -10.06 -5.38 -10.70
N LEU A 66 -10.25 -4.90 -11.94
CA LEU A 66 -10.33 -3.47 -12.27
C LEU A 66 -11.76 -2.93 -12.26
N GLN A 67 -12.77 -3.80 -12.12
CA GLN A 67 -14.19 -3.49 -12.20
C GLN A 67 -14.87 -3.72 -10.84
N ILE A 68 -14.29 -3.14 -9.78
CA ILE A 68 -14.71 -3.37 -8.39
C ILE A 68 -16.17 -2.95 -8.14
N GLU A 69 -16.67 -2.00 -8.92
CA GLU A 69 -18.05 -1.51 -8.90
C GLU A 69 -19.07 -2.60 -9.28
N ASN A 70 -18.65 -3.64 -10.00
CA ASN A 70 -19.49 -4.77 -10.39
C ASN A 70 -19.60 -5.83 -9.27
N ASN A 71 -18.93 -5.65 -8.13
CA ASN A 71 -18.97 -6.61 -7.03
C ASN A 71 -20.38 -6.64 -6.38
N THR A 72 -21.01 -7.81 -6.42
CA THR A 72 -22.35 -8.06 -5.87
C THR A 72 -22.34 -8.48 -4.40
N LEU A 73 -21.17 -8.81 -3.85
CA LEU A 73 -21.05 -9.26 -2.46
C LEU A 73 -21.35 -8.12 -1.47
N PRO A 74 -21.95 -8.43 -0.31
CA PRO A 74 -22.27 -7.43 0.69
C PRO A 74 -20.99 -6.81 1.29
N VAL A 75 -20.93 -5.47 1.30
CA VAL A 75 -19.90 -4.69 2.00
C VAL A 75 -20.54 -4.04 3.22
N SER A 76 -20.00 -4.33 4.41
CA SER A 76 -20.53 -3.87 5.71
C SER A 76 -19.55 -2.96 6.46
N THR A 77 -18.80 -2.13 5.74
CA THR A 77 -17.82 -1.20 6.31
C THR A 77 -18.27 0.24 6.16
N ALA A 78 -17.68 1.16 6.94
CA ALA A 78 -17.94 2.60 6.80
C ALA A 78 -17.61 3.15 5.40
N SER A 79 -16.71 2.49 4.67
CA SER A 79 -16.31 2.83 3.30
C SER A 79 -17.23 2.23 2.21
N LYS A 80 -18.40 1.67 2.57
CA LYS A 80 -19.29 0.93 1.65
C LYS A 80 -19.62 1.66 0.36
N VAL A 81 -19.93 2.96 0.43
CA VAL A 81 -20.26 3.76 -0.76
C VAL A 81 -19.03 3.91 -1.66
N GLN A 82 -17.88 4.25 -1.08
CA GLN A 82 -16.63 4.46 -1.80
C GLN A 82 -16.11 3.17 -2.49
N VAL A 83 -16.23 2.02 -1.83
CA VAL A 83 -15.77 0.73 -2.38
C VAL A 83 -16.63 0.25 -3.56
N LYS A 84 -17.83 0.81 -3.71
CA LYS A 84 -18.75 0.51 -4.84
C LYS A 84 -18.59 1.46 -6.02
N GLU A 85 -17.77 2.49 -5.90
CA GLU A 85 -17.43 3.36 -7.03
C GLU A 85 -16.29 2.74 -7.85
N PRO A 86 -16.19 3.07 -9.15
CA PRO A 86 -15.01 2.72 -9.93
C PRO A 86 -13.74 3.27 -9.28
N ILE A 87 -12.61 2.59 -9.52
CA ILE A 87 -11.30 3.05 -9.04
C ILE A 87 -11.07 4.48 -9.52
N ASN A 88 -10.83 5.38 -8.57
CA ASN A 88 -10.68 6.81 -8.84
C ASN A 88 -9.65 7.46 -7.90
N THR A 89 -9.16 8.62 -8.31
CA THR A 89 -8.12 9.38 -7.61
C THR A 89 -8.68 10.56 -6.82
N HIS A 90 -10.01 10.72 -6.72
CA HIS A 90 -10.62 11.90 -6.12
C HIS A 90 -10.31 12.06 -4.62
N SER A 91 -9.95 10.98 -3.93
CA SER A 91 -9.53 10.99 -2.53
C SER A 91 -8.10 11.52 -2.31
N ILE A 92 -7.26 11.49 -3.35
CA ILE A 92 -5.86 11.91 -3.24
C ILE A 92 -5.83 13.42 -2.96
N GLY A 93 -5.12 13.79 -1.90
CA GLY A 93 -4.92 15.19 -1.52
C GLY A 93 -6.13 15.90 -0.93
N ARG A 94 -7.28 15.23 -0.69
CA ARG A 94 -8.45 15.88 -0.04
C ARG A 94 -8.11 16.49 1.33
N TRP A 95 -7.16 15.89 2.04
CA TRP A 95 -6.71 16.35 3.36
C TRP A 95 -6.14 17.78 3.32
N LYS A 96 -5.60 18.23 2.17
CA LYS A 96 -5.02 19.57 2.02
C LYS A 96 -6.02 20.71 2.28
N ARG A 97 -7.31 20.44 2.12
CA ARG A 97 -8.38 21.39 2.51
C ARG A 97 -8.38 21.71 4.01
N TYR A 98 -7.76 20.85 4.80
CA TYR A 98 -7.62 20.93 6.25
C TYR A 98 -6.15 21.04 6.69
N GLU A 99 -5.26 21.47 5.78
CA GLU A 99 -3.82 21.56 6.02
C GLU A 99 -3.51 22.42 7.25
N LEU A 100 -4.17 23.58 7.38
CA LEU A 100 -4.02 24.48 8.53
C LEU A 100 -4.37 23.81 9.86
N GLN A 101 -5.42 22.98 9.87
CA GLN A 101 -5.87 22.26 11.06
C GLN A 101 -5.01 21.02 11.36
N THR A 102 -4.24 20.54 10.39
CA THR A 102 -3.39 19.34 10.52
C THR A 102 -1.91 19.68 10.69
N GLU A 103 -1.50 20.95 10.63
CA GLU A 103 -0.10 21.39 10.71
C GLU A 103 0.64 20.82 11.94
N ALA A 104 0.03 20.88 13.12
CA ALA A 104 0.63 20.34 14.35
C ALA A 104 0.89 18.83 14.25
N LEU A 105 -0.03 18.09 13.63
CA LEU A 105 0.11 16.66 13.39
C LEU A 105 1.21 16.39 12.34
N GLN A 106 1.24 17.16 11.25
CA GLN A 106 2.25 17.02 10.20
C GLN A 106 3.68 17.23 10.75
N LYS A 107 3.88 18.24 11.62
CA LYS A 107 5.15 18.45 12.33
C LYS A 107 5.51 17.25 13.22
N SER A 108 4.55 16.70 13.95
CA SER A 108 4.79 15.56 14.84
C SER A 108 5.17 14.27 14.09
N LEU A 109 4.69 14.13 12.84
CA LEU A 109 4.96 13.00 11.97
C LEU A 109 6.22 13.21 11.09
N GLY A 110 6.88 14.37 11.17
CA GLY A 110 8.07 14.69 10.38
C GLY A 110 7.79 14.86 8.88
N ILE A 111 6.55 15.22 8.52
CA ILE A 111 6.13 15.48 7.13
C ILE A 111 6.51 16.92 6.72
N ILE A 112 6.50 17.85 7.68
CA ILE A 112 6.94 19.25 7.56
C ILE A 112 7.77 19.67 8.78
#